data_AF-R9N1G8-F1
#
_entry.id   AF-R9N1G8-F1
#
_cell.length_a   1.000
_cell.length_b   1.000
_cell.length_c   1.000
_cell.angle_alpha   90.00
_cell.angle_beta   90.00
_cell.angle_gamma   90.00
#
_symmetry.space_group_name_H-M   'P 1'
#
loop_
_entity.id
_entity.type
_entity.pdbx_description
1 polymer ?
#
loop_
_entity_poly.entity_id
_entity_poly.type
_entity_poly.pdbx_seq_one_letter_code
_entity_poly.pdbx_strand_id
1 'polypeptide(L)'
;METSKLKWEIPIIIPSYEPDEKLIGLLKQLKEAGFKNIVVVDDGSGAEYMHFFEEAERIYGCSVLHHAVNQGKGRALKTAFNYCLGHFGGLPGAVTADSDGQHSPECILLCAEALLAHPGSLILGCRCFEGEDVPARSEFGNKCTRVVMKYLTGITVSDTQTGLRGISSLFMKQLLKVKGERFEFETNMLLETKTKKIPIVEVPIRTIYLEENKTSHFNPVRDSVKIYLIFGKFLFSSLSSSVVDLALFTLFCFLLRDRRWGSITYVMAATAFARILSALYNYLLNLKVVFQSESPVKSSLPRYVLLAVVQMSLSAVIVGYLCTVFKGAEVLVKIPVDVLLFFLSFLIQREFVYR
;
A
#
# COMPACT_ATOMS: atom_id res chain seq x y z
N MET A 1 33.77 10.29 -11.34
CA MET A 1 34.34 10.96 -10.14
C MET A 1 33.30 11.81 -9.40
N GLU A 2 32.39 12.49 -10.11
CA GLU A 2 31.38 13.39 -9.50
C GLU A 2 30.26 12.65 -8.74
N THR A 3 29.69 11.59 -9.34
CA THR A 3 28.67 10.71 -8.72
C THR A 3 29.14 9.98 -7.46
N SER A 4 30.43 9.68 -7.36
CA SER A 4 31.02 9.00 -6.19
C SER A 4 31.08 9.89 -4.94
N LYS A 5 31.07 11.22 -5.09
CA LYS A 5 31.04 12.16 -3.96
C LYS A 5 29.60 12.48 -3.55
N LEU A 6 28.70 12.58 -4.53
CA LEU A 6 27.28 12.91 -4.34
C LEU A 6 26.56 11.93 -3.41
N LYS A 7 26.95 10.64 -3.36
CA LYS A 7 26.31 9.65 -2.47
C LYS A 7 26.41 9.99 -0.99
N TRP A 8 27.49 10.67 -0.59
CA TRP A 8 27.72 11.13 0.78
C TRP A 8 27.02 12.46 1.11
N GLU A 9 26.48 13.11 0.07
CA GLU A 9 25.74 14.38 0.18
C GLU A 9 24.23 14.14 0.18
N ILE A 10 23.76 12.94 -0.19
CA ILE A 10 22.34 12.59 -0.07
C ILE A 10 21.89 12.76 1.40
N PRO A 11 20.86 13.58 1.67
CA PRO A 11 20.40 13.81 3.03
C PRO A 11 19.78 12.53 3.60
N ILE A 12 20.17 12.21 4.83
CA ILE A 12 19.58 11.13 5.62
C ILE A 12 18.53 11.77 6.55
N ILE A 13 17.31 11.25 6.50
CA ILE A 13 16.17 11.69 7.32
C ILE A 13 15.94 10.66 8.42
N ILE A 14 16.01 11.09 9.68
CA ILE A 14 15.81 10.24 10.85
C ILE A 14 14.67 10.83 11.70
N PRO A 15 13.42 10.37 11.52
CA PRO A 15 12.33 10.74 12.41
C PRO A 15 12.49 10.01 13.75
N SER A 16 12.35 10.72 14.86
CA SER A 16 12.53 10.16 16.20
C SER A 16 11.48 10.70 17.17
N TYR A 17 11.02 9.83 18.06
CA TYR A 17 10.10 10.14 19.15
C TYR A 17 10.54 9.35 20.37
N GLU A 18 10.80 10.05 21.48
CA GLU A 18 11.31 9.46 22.73
C GLU A 18 12.59 8.60 22.50
N PRO A 19 13.67 9.16 21.92
CA PRO A 19 14.88 8.40 21.59
C PRO A 19 15.63 7.84 22.80
N ASP A 20 16.52 6.89 22.54
CA ASP A 20 17.52 6.38 23.46
C ASP A 20 18.94 6.52 22.85
N GLU A 21 19.94 5.95 23.54
CA GLU A 21 21.35 5.91 23.11
C GLU A 21 21.57 5.34 21.71
N LYS A 22 20.62 4.57 21.15
CA LYS A 22 20.75 4.01 19.79
C LYS A 22 20.73 5.11 18.73
N LEU A 23 20.00 6.21 18.97
CA LEU A 23 20.02 7.37 18.07
C LEU A 23 21.45 7.92 17.99
N ILE A 24 22.08 8.16 19.14
CA ILE A 24 23.45 8.70 19.22
C ILE A 24 24.45 7.74 18.57
N GLY A 25 24.33 6.44 18.86
CA GLY A 25 25.13 5.40 18.22
C GLY A 25 25.03 5.42 16.70
N LEU A 26 23.82 5.54 16.16
CA LEU A 26 23.58 5.65 14.71
C LEU A 26 24.20 6.93 14.14
N LEU A 27 24.01 8.09 14.78
CA LEU A 27 24.57 9.37 14.31
C LEU A 27 26.10 9.31 14.25
N LYS A 28 26.74 8.72 15.26
CA LYS A 28 28.18 8.50 15.29
C LYS A 28 28.65 7.67 14.10
N GLN A 29 28.03 6.51 13.89
CA GLN A 29 28.37 5.62 12.79
C GLN A 29 28.20 6.28 11.41
N LEU A 30 27.13 7.06 11.23
CA LEU A 30 26.89 7.80 9.99
C LEU A 30 27.96 8.87 9.73
N LYS A 31 28.38 9.59 10.77
CA LYS A 31 29.45 10.58 10.64
C LYS A 31 30.81 9.95 10.38
N GLU A 32 31.14 8.88 11.07
CA GLU A 32 32.37 8.12 10.84
C GLU A 32 32.42 7.52 9.42
N ALA A 33 31.27 7.09 8.89
CA ALA A 33 31.14 6.63 7.50
C ALA A 33 31.33 7.76 6.46
N GLY A 34 31.15 9.03 6.85
CA GLY A 34 31.38 10.20 5.99
C GLY A 34 30.11 10.88 5.46
N PHE A 35 28.93 10.57 5.99
CA PHE A 35 27.70 11.26 5.61
C PHE A 35 27.71 12.71 6.11
N LYS A 36 27.46 13.65 5.18
CA LYS A 36 27.51 15.08 5.50
C LYS A 36 26.17 15.59 6.01
N ASN A 37 25.10 15.23 5.32
CA ASN A 37 23.77 15.82 5.49
C ASN A 37 22.88 14.85 6.28
N ILE A 38 22.70 15.12 7.57
CA ILE A 38 21.82 14.32 8.44
C ILE A 38 20.75 15.26 9.01
N VAL A 39 19.50 14.93 8.78
CA VAL A 39 18.31 15.66 9.22
C VAL A 39 17.57 14.79 10.22
N VAL A 40 17.59 15.19 11.48
CA VAL A 40 16.85 14.51 12.55
C VAL A 40 15.56 15.29 12.79
N VAL A 41 14.45 14.59 13.00
CA VAL A 41 13.19 15.22 13.37
C VAL A 41 12.78 14.73 14.74
N ASP A 42 12.77 15.62 15.72
CA ASP A 42 12.13 15.41 17.02
C ASP A 42 10.62 15.61 16.86
N ASP A 43 9.86 14.52 16.88
CA ASP A 43 8.40 14.53 16.81
C ASP A 43 7.79 14.85 18.19
N GLY A 44 8.31 15.85 18.91
CA GLY A 44 7.76 16.34 20.17
C GLY A 44 7.94 15.38 21.34
N SER A 45 9.17 14.88 21.54
CA SER A 45 9.53 13.90 22.59
C SER A 45 9.46 14.47 24.01
N GLY A 46 9.55 15.80 24.17
CA GLY A 46 9.49 16.48 25.46
C GLY A 46 10.85 16.70 26.11
N ALA A 47 10.86 17.43 27.23
CA ALA A 47 12.09 17.96 27.86
C ALA A 47 13.09 16.88 28.29
N GLU A 48 12.61 15.71 28.69
CA GLU A 48 13.45 14.58 29.14
C GLU A 48 14.41 14.10 28.04
N TYR A 49 13.99 14.16 26.78
CA TYR A 49 14.74 13.63 25.64
C TYR A 49 15.55 14.69 24.88
N MET A 50 15.42 15.97 25.24
CA MET A 50 16.05 17.08 24.52
C MET A 50 17.58 16.96 24.45
N HIS A 51 18.20 16.35 25.45
CA HIS A 51 19.66 16.17 25.48
C HIS A 51 20.19 15.36 24.28
N PHE A 52 19.45 14.33 23.82
CA PHE A 52 19.83 13.57 22.62
C PHE A 52 19.82 14.42 21.34
N PHE A 53 18.86 15.35 21.23
CA PHE A 53 18.74 16.24 20.09
C PHE A 53 19.78 17.37 20.13
N GLU A 54 20.05 17.93 21.31
CA GLU A 54 21.15 18.90 21.50
C GLU A 54 22.50 18.28 21.16
N GLU A 55 22.70 17.01 21.53
CA GLU A 55 23.90 16.26 21.17
C GLU A 55 24.01 16.04 19.66
N ALA A 56 22.90 15.67 19.00
CA ALA A 56 22.84 15.54 17.54
C ALA A 56 23.27 16.83 16.82
N GLU A 57 22.83 18.01 17.30
CA GLU A 57 23.25 19.30 16.72
C GLU A 57 24.70 19.65 17.06
N ARG A 58 25.09 19.60 18.35
CA ARG A 58 26.37 20.16 18.80
C ARG A 58 27.56 19.26 18.52
N ILE A 59 27.41 17.95 18.71
CA ILE A 59 28.50 16.99 18.55
C ILE A 59 28.55 16.48 17.12
N TYR A 60 27.38 16.12 16.57
CA TYR A 60 27.29 15.53 15.25
C TYR A 60 26.93 16.54 14.16
N GLY A 61 26.65 17.82 14.46
CA GLY A 61 26.36 18.81 13.40
C GLY A 61 25.17 18.40 12.51
N CYS A 62 24.19 17.71 13.06
CA CYS A 62 22.95 17.37 12.38
C CYS A 62 22.04 18.60 12.31
N SER A 63 21.18 18.68 11.29
CA SER A 63 20.05 19.60 11.32
C SER A 63 18.91 18.96 12.11
N VAL A 64 18.51 19.55 13.24
CA VAL A 64 17.37 19.05 14.01
C VAL A 64 16.13 19.91 13.76
N LEU A 65 15.01 19.26 13.47
CA LEU A 65 13.71 19.88 13.30
C LEU A 65 12.80 19.45 14.46
N HIS A 66 12.15 20.40 15.13
CA HIS A 66 11.33 20.11 16.30
C HIS A 66 9.83 20.29 16.02
N HIS A 67 9.03 19.36 16.52
CA HIS A 67 7.60 19.53 16.71
C HIS A 67 7.30 19.86 18.17
N ALA A 68 6.31 20.73 18.40
CA ALA A 68 5.89 21.09 19.76
C ALA A 68 5.21 19.93 20.52
N VAL A 69 4.59 19.00 19.80
CA VAL A 69 3.89 17.82 20.32
C VAL A 69 4.01 16.69 19.30
N ASN A 70 3.82 15.44 19.73
CA ASN A 70 3.76 14.28 18.84
C ASN A 70 2.69 14.42 17.75
N GLN A 71 3.14 14.55 16.50
CA GLN A 71 2.27 14.64 15.33
C GLN A 71 2.22 13.31 14.54
N GLY A 72 3.20 12.43 14.76
CA GLY A 72 3.33 11.12 14.15
C GLY A 72 4.46 11.04 13.11
N LYS A 73 4.96 9.81 12.90
CA LYS A 73 6.05 9.49 11.95
C LYS A 73 5.81 10.06 10.55
N GLY A 74 4.59 9.95 10.01
CA GLY A 74 4.24 10.47 8.70
C GLY A 74 4.37 11.99 8.61
N ARG A 75 4.00 12.71 9.67
CA ARG A 75 4.15 14.16 9.76
C ARG A 75 5.62 14.56 9.90
N ALA A 76 6.38 13.87 10.74
CA ALA A 76 7.83 14.06 10.86
C ALA A 76 8.55 13.89 9.51
N LEU A 77 8.18 12.84 8.74
CA LEU A 77 8.68 12.63 7.39
C LEU A 77 8.32 13.78 6.44
N LYS A 78 7.09 14.29 6.46
CA LYS A 78 6.69 15.44 5.64
C LYS A 78 7.45 16.72 6.00
N THR A 79 7.66 16.97 7.30
CA THR A 79 8.47 18.09 7.78
C THR A 79 9.89 18.00 7.22
N ALA A 80 10.52 16.83 7.31
CA ALA A 80 11.84 16.59 6.72
C ALA A 80 11.84 16.70 5.19
N PHE A 81 10.83 16.18 4.49
CA PHE A 81 10.73 16.30 3.03
C PHE A 81 10.67 17.77 2.62
N ASN A 82 9.86 18.58 3.30
CA ASN A 82 9.77 20.01 3.01
C ASN A 82 11.11 20.71 3.26
N TYR A 83 11.78 20.40 4.36
CA TYR A 83 13.12 20.92 4.65
C TYR A 83 14.13 20.52 3.57
N CYS A 84 14.19 19.24 3.22
CA CYS A 84 15.13 18.72 2.23
C CYS A 84 14.91 19.31 0.84
N LEU A 85 13.65 19.49 0.43
CA LEU A 85 13.30 20.12 -0.84
C LEU A 85 13.73 21.59 -0.92
N GLY A 86 13.76 22.29 0.22
CA GLY A 86 14.21 23.68 0.31
C GLY A 86 15.73 23.84 0.37
N HIS A 87 16.44 22.93 1.07
CA HIS A 87 17.86 23.09 1.37
C HIS A 87 18.79 22.27 0.44
N PHE A 88 18.28 21.22 -0.19
CA PHE A 88 19.07 20.29 -1.00
C PHE A 88 18.58 20.20 -2.46
N GLY A 89 18.14 21.33 -3.02
CA GLY A 89 17.45 21.44 -4.32
C GLY A 89 18.22 20.95 -5.57
N GLY A 90 19.46 20.48 -5.45
CA GLY A 90 20.26 19.87 -6.52
C GLY A 90 20.45 18.35 -6.41
N LEU A 91 19.94 17.73 -5.34
CA LEU A 91 20.10 16.30 -5.10
C LEU A 91 18.89 15.50 -5.60
N PRO A 92 19.07 14.22 -6.00
CA PRO A 92 18.00 13.41 -6.55
C PRO A 92 16.90 13.09 -5.52
N GLY A 93 17.19 13.19 -4.22
CA GLY A 93 16.23 12.93 -3.15
C GLY A 93 16.89 12.78 -1.79
N ALA A 94 16.25 12.03 -0.90
CA ALA A 94 16.70 11.75 0.46
C ALA A 94 16.57 10.27 0.80
N VAL A 95 17.32 9.78 1.80
CA VAL A 95 17.16 8.42 2.35
C VAL A 95 16.57 8.52 3.75
N THR A 96 15.52 7.77 4.06
CA THR A 96 14.96 7.67 5.42
C THR A 96 15.61 6.50 6.16
N ALA A 97 15.88 6.66 7.45
CA ALA A 97 16.32 5.59 8.34
C ALA A 97 15.61 5.71 9.69
N ASP A 98 15.25 4.58 10.30
CA ASP A 98 14.67 4.55 11.64
C ASP A 98 15.74 4.86 12.71
N SER A 99 15.34 5.50 13.82
CA SER A 99 16.24 5.96 14.88
C SER A 99 16.73 4.85 15.82
N ASP A 100 16.32 3.60 15.62
CA ASP A 100 16.61 2.47 16.49
C ASP A 100 17.90 1.71 16.14
N GLY A 101 18.65 2.20 15.14
CA GLY A 101 19.93 1.63 14.73
C GLY A 101 19.84 0.29 13.99
N GLN A 102 18.65 -0.12 13.53
CA GLN A 102 18.49 -1.36 12.76
C GLN A 102 19.13 -1.33 11.36
N HIS A 103 19.48 -0.13 10.87
CA HIS A 103 20.06 0.07 9.55
C HIS A 103 21.53 0.44 9.64
N SER A 104 22.39 -0.41 9.09
CA SER A 104 23.82 -0.12 9.04
C SER A 104 24.12 1.04 8.06
N PRO A 105 25.19 1.83 8.29
CA PRO A 105 25.61 2.87 7.36
C PRO A 105 25.84 2.36 5.94
N GLU A 106 26.31 1.12 5.77
CA GLU A 106 26.50 0.49 4.47
C GLU A 106 25.16 0.26 3.75
N CYS A 107 24.12 -0.16 4.48
CA CYS A 107 22.79 -0.34 3.91
C CYS A 107 22.18 1.00 3.47
N ILE A 108 22.38 2.06 4.27
CA ILE A 108 21.97 3.42 3.93
C ILE A 108 22.71 3.92 2.69
N LEU A 109 24.02 3.65 2.61
CA LEU A 109 24.84 4.01 1.45
C LEU A 109 24.37 3.31 0.17
N LEU A 110 24.04 2.03 0.23
CA LEU A 110 23.49 1.28 -0.92
C LEU A 110 22.19 1.91 -1.42
N CYS A 111 21.31 2.35 -0.51
CA CYS A 111 20.08 3.04 -0.90
C CYS A 111 20.36 4.42 -1.52
N ALA A 112 21.35 5.17 -1.01
CA ALA A 112 21.78 6.44 -1.59
C ALA A 112 22.38 6.27 -2.99
N GLU A 113 23.19 5.23 -3.20
CA GLU A 113 23.74 4.88 -4.52
C GLU A 113 22.65 4.48 -5.51
N ALA A 114 21.69 3.65 -5.09
CA ALA A 114 20.55 3.27 -5.91
C ALA A 114 19.66 4.47 -6.25
N LEU A 115 19.48 5.43 -5.34
CA LEU A 115 18.74 6.67 -5.59
C LEU A 115 19.46 7.57 -6.61
N LEU A 116 20.79 7.62 -6.59
CA LEU A 116 21.57 8.30 -7.62
C LEU A 116 21.46 7.63 -8.99
N ALA A 117 21.46 6.30 -9.03
CA ALA A 117 21.28 5.54 -10.27
C ALA A 117 19.84 5.64 -10.82
N HIS A 118 18.86 5.78 -9.93
CA HIS A 118 17.43 5.81 -10.25
C HIS A 118 16.71 7.03 -9.61
N PRO A 119 17.03 8.26 -10.05
CA PRO A 119 16.57 9.50 -9.40
C PRO A 119 15.06 9.75 -9.51
N GLY A 120 14.34 8.97 -10.31
CA GLY A 120 12.88 9.06 -10.46
C GLY A 120 12.10 7.99 -9.67
N SER A 121 12.78 7.14 -8.92
CA SER A 121 12.20 5.95 -8.30
C SER A 121 12.03 6.09 -6.78
N LEU A 122 11.19 5.22 -6.21
CA LEU A 122 11.21 4.89 -4.79
C LEU A 122 12.16 3.70 -4.61
N ILE A 123 13.23 3.88 -3.83
CA ILE A 123 14.16 2.83 -3.45
C ILE A 123 13.70 2.24 -2.13
N LEU A 124 13.60 0.91 -2.05
CA LEU A 124 13.28 0.18 -0.82
C LEU A 124 14.49 -0.65 -0.41
N GLY A 125 15.03 -0.40 0.79
CA GLY A 125 16.00 -1.29 1.42
C GLY A 125 15.27 -2.51 1.95
N CYS A 126 15.27 -3.61 1.20
CA CYS A 126 14.51 -4.80 1.53
C CYS A 126 15.38 -5.81 2.27
N ARG A 127 14.92 -6.25 3.44
CA ARG A 127 15.59 -7.28 4.22
C ARG A 127 15.58 -8.60 3.45
N CYS A 128 16.70 -9.31 3.45
CA CYS A 128 16.70 -10.71 3.03
C CYS A 128 16.02 -11.54 4.12
N PHE A 129 14.81 -12.05 3.83
CA PHE A 129 14.07 -12.95 4.72
C PHE A 129 14.45 -14.42 4.52
N GLU A 130 15.51 -14.69 3.75
CA GLU A 130 16.01 -16.03 3.47
C GLU A 130 17.26 -16.27 4.34
N GLY A 131 17.14 -17.06 5.41
CA GLY A 131 18.23 -17.40 6.33
C GLY A 131 17.74 -17.95 7.69
N GLU A 132 18.59 -18.70 8.39
CA GLU A 132 18.27 -19.38 9.67
C GLU A 132 18.00 -18.41 10.84
N ASP A 133 18.45 -17.15 10.74
CA ASP A 133 18.39 -16.14 11.82
C ASP A 133 17.13 -15.25 11.81
N VAL A 134 16.15 -15.51 10.93
CA VAL A 134 14.92 -14.69 10.85
C VAL A 134 13.84 -15.25 11.78
N PRO A 135 13.27 -14.45 12.71
CA PRO A 135 12.17 -14.92 13.54
C PRO A 135 10.96 -15.33 12.67
N ALA A 136 10.54 -16.61 12.75
CA ALA A 136 9.47 -17.19 11.93
C ALA A 136 8.14 -16.39 11.97
N ARG A 137 7.85 -15.70 13.08
CA ARG A 137 6.69 -14.81 13.21
C ARG A 137 6.78 -13.57 12.31
N SER A 138 7.96 -12.98 12.20
CA SER A 138 8.21 -11.81 11.34
C SER A 138 8.16 -12.18 9.87
N GLU A 139 8.74 -13.33 9.52
CA GLU A 139 8.69 -13.90 8.17
C GLU A 139 7.25 -14.16 7.71
N PHE A 140 6.43 -14.81 8.55
CA PHE A 140 5.02 -15.08 8.25
C PHE A 140 4.20 -13.80 8.10
N GLY A 141 4.38 -12.84 9.01
CA GLY A 141 3.69 -11.54 8.96
C GLY A 141 4.01 -10.76 7.68
N ASN A 142 5.28 -10.69 7.29
CA ASN A 142 5.69 -10.04 6.05
C ASN A 142 5.16 -10.81 4.83
N LYS A 143 5.24 -12.14 4.80
CA LYS A 143 4.70 -12.96 3.69
C LYS A 143 3.20 -12.74 3.50
N CYS A 144 2.42 -12.70 4.58
CA CYS A 144 1.00 -12.39 4.52
C CYS A 144 0.77 -10.99 3.95
N THR A 145 1.47 -9.97 4.47
CA THR A 145 1.30 -8.58 4.05
C THR A 145 1.70 -8.38 2.59
N ARG A 146 2.76 -9.04 2.10
CA ARG A 146 3.17 -9.04 0.68
C ARG A 146 2.09 -9.61 -0.23
N VAL A 147 1.50 -10.74 0.15
CA VAL A 147 0.43 -11.38 -0.62
C VAL A 147 -0.79 -10.46 -0.65
N VAL A 148 -1.20 -9.92 0.50
CA VAL A 148 -2.33 -9.00 0.60
C VAL A 148 -2.08 -7.71 -0.21
N MET A 149 -0.89 -7.12 -0.11
CA MET A 149 -0.50 -5.93 -0.86
C MET A 149 -0.55 -6.18 -2.36
N LYS A 150 0.07 -7.26 -2.85
CA LYS A 150 0.02 -7.66 -4.25
C LYS A 150 -1.41 -7.96 -4.72
N TYR A 151 -2.18 -8.67 -3.90
CA TYR A 151 -3.55 -9.08 -4.21
C TYR A 151 -4.54 -7.92 -4.17
N LEU A 152 -4.34 -6.88 -3.36
CA LEU A 152 -5.28 -5.75 -3.26
C LEU A 152 -4.85 -4.54 -4.09
N THR A 153 -3.56 -4.23 -4.14
CA THR A 153 -3.05 -3.01 -4.79
C THR A 153 -2.35 -3.29 -6.11
N GLY A 154 -1.84 -4.50 -6.34
CA GLY A 154 -1.05 -4.87 -7.51
C GLY A 154 0.42 -4.46 -7.41
N ILE A 155 0.81 -3.85 -6.29
CA ILE A 155 2.20 -3.52 -5.99
C ILE A 155 2.91 -4.79 -5.55
N THR A 156 4.00 -5.13 -6.23
CA THR A 156 4.84 -6.28 -5.88
C THR A 156 6.10 -5.77 -5.22
N VAL A 157 6.24 -6.04 -3.93
CA VAL A 157 7.43 -5.72 -3.14
C VAL A 157 7.80 -6.88 -2.22
N SER A 158 9.08 -7.01 -1.89
CA SER A 158 9.65 -8.02 -1.00
C SER A 158 9.60 -7.63 0.48
N ASP A 159 9.55 -6.33 0.79
CA ASP A 159 9.35 -5.81 2.14
C ASP A 159 8.43 -4.58 2.12
N THR A 160 7.25 -4.71 2.69
CA THR A 160 6.26 -3.60 2.76
C THR A 160 6.51 -2.66 3.95
N GLN A 161 7.29 -3.11 4.93
CA GLN A 161 7.43 -2.48 6.25
C GLN A 161 8.83 -1.90 6.49
N THR A 162 9.70 -1.92 5.47
CA THR A 162 11.01 -1.30 5.60
C THR A 162 10.87 0.22 5.80
N GLY A 163 11.53 0.73 6.84
CA GLY A 163 11.73 2.16 7.09
C GLY A 163 12.91 2.75 6.30
N LEU A 164 13.80 1.89 5.76
CA LEU A 164 14.92 2.30 4.93
C LEU A 164 14.47 2.53 3.49
N ARG A 165 14.27 3.80 3.11
CA ARG A 165 13.74 4.16 1.79
C ARG A 165 14.51 5.32 1.17
N GLY A 166 14.92 5.17 -0.08
CA GLY A 166 15.39 6.28 -0.91
C GLY A 166 14.21 6.92 -1.65
N ILE A 167 13.93 8.18 -1.39
CA ILE A 167 12.74 8.88 -1.89
C ILE A 167 13.19 10.04 -2.77
N SER A 168 12.85 9.97 -4.06
CA SER A 168 13.18 11.03 -5.01
C SER A 168 12.57 12.38 -4.64
N SER A 169 13.24 13.46 -4.99
CA SER A 169 12.76 14.83 -4.78
C SER A 169 11.44 15.10 -5.49
N LEU A 170 11.24 14.51 -6.68
CA LEU A 170 9.97 14.54 -7.40
C LEU A 170 8.86 13.87 -6.60
N PHE A 171 9.13 12.71 -6.00
CA PHE A 171 8.13 11.99 -5.23
C PHE A 171 7.85 12.66 -3.88
N MET A 172 8.89 13.17 -3.19
CA MET A 172 8.73 13.96 -1.95
C MET A 172 7.73 15.10 -2.12
N LYS A 173 7.79 15.87 -3.22
CA LYS A 173 6.84 16.96 -3.52
C LYS A 173 5.39 16.49 -3.58
N GLN A 174 5.16 15.28 -4.08
CA GLN A 174 3.82 14.68 -4.17
C GLN A 174 3.37 14.18 -2.80
N LEU A 175 4.28 13.54 -2.05
CA LEU A 175 4.04 12.98 -0.73
C LEU A 175 3.62 14.02 0.31
N LEU A 176 4.01 15.29 0.17
CA LEU A 176 3.53 16.39 1.01
C LEU A 176 1.99 16.54 0.99
N LYS A 177 1.32 16.13 -0.10
CA LYS A 177 -0.14 16.22 -0.26
C LYS A 177 -0.87 14.93 0.16
N VAL A 178 -0.13 13.87 0.46
CA VAL A 178 -0.68 12.56 0.76
C VAL A 178 -1.22 12.54 2.19
N LYS A 179 -2.41 11.96 2.37
CA LYS A 179 -3.07 11.86 3.67
C LYS A 179 -2.35 10.87 4.59
N GLY A 180 -2.54 11.06 5.89
CA GLY A 180 -1.94 10.22 6.93
C GLY A 180 -0.73 10.91 7.53
N GLU A 181 -0.67 10.91 8.86
CA GLU A 181 0.35 11.62 9.63
C GLU A 181 1.12 10.66 10.55
N ARG A 182 0.69 9.40 10.71
CA ARG A 182 1.36 8.38 11.51
C ARG A 182 1.89 7.26 10.61
N PHE A 183 2.02 6.04 11.14
CA PHE A 183 2.59 4.88 10.43
C PHE A 183 1.87 4.52 9.13
N GLU A 184 0.57 4.80 9.01
CA GLU A 184 -0.18 4.57 7.78
C GLU A 184 0.33 5.40 6.60
N PHE A 185 1.12 6.44 6.84
CA PHE A 185 1.73 7.25 5.80
C PHE A 185 2.66 6.44 4.89
N GLU A 186 3.44 5.51 5.45
CA GLU A 186 4.36 4.67 4.68
C GLU A 186 3.62 3.71 3.75
N THR A 187 2.46 3.22 4.17
CA THR A 187 1.54 2.45 3.32
C THR A 187 0.93 3.32 2.23
N ASN A 188 0.49 4.55 2.55
CA ASN A 188 -0.06 5.47 1.54
C ASN A 188 1.01 5.86 0.52
N MET A 189 2.26 6.04 0.95
CA MET A 189 3.40 6.27 0.06
C MET A 189 3.52 5.15 -0.96
N LEU A 190 3.45 3.87 -0.55
CA LEU A 190 3.47 2.75 -1.49
C LEU A 190 2.28 2.82 -2.45
N LEU A 191 1.06 3.07 -1.96
CA LEU A 191 -0.13 3.18 -2.81
C LEU A 191 0.01 4.29 -3.88
N GLU A 192 0.59 5.43 -3.51
CA GLU A 192 0.80 6.56 -4.41
C GLU A 192 1.81 6.25 -5.53
N THR A 193 2.72 5.29 -5.34
CA THR A 193 3.62 4.87 -6.44
C THR A 193 2.83 4.36 -7.64
N LYS A 194 1.73 3.63 -7.41
CA LYS A 194 0.87 3.12 -8.49
C LYS A 194 0.09 4.23 -9.16
N THR A 195 -0.53 5.12 -8.38
CA THR A 195 -1.31 6.27 -8.89
C THR A 195 -0.44 7.22 -9.70
N LYS A 196 0.80 7.45 -9.23
CA LYS A 196 1.75 8.42 -9.82
C LYS A 196 2.74 7.78 -10.79
N LYS A 197 2.63 6.46 -11.01
CA LYS A 197 3.52 5.66 -11.87
C LYS A 197 5.01 5.83 -11.51
N ILE A 198 5.30 5.92 -10.21
CA ILE A 198 6.66 5.97 -9.68
C ILE A 198 7.22 4.54 -9.66
N PRO A 199 8.35 4.27 -10.33
CA PRO A 199 8.99 2.95 -10.27
C PRO A 199 9.49 2.65 -8.86
N ILE A 200 9.43 1.38 -8.47
CA ILE A 200 10.01 0.88 -7.22
C ILE A 200 11.26 0.06 -7.56
N VAL A 201 12.36 0.33 -6.88
CA VAL A 201 13.62 -0.43 -6.98
C VAL A 201 13.94 -1.00 -5.60
N GLU A 202 14.18 -2.30 -5.53
CA GLU A 202 14.50 -2.99 -4.29
C GLU A 202 16.01 -3.22 -4.18
N VAL A 203 16.58 -2.84 -3.04
CA VAL A 203 17.99 -3.01 -2.72
C VAL A 203 18.06 -3.99 -1.55
N PRO A 204 18.72 -5.15 -1.70
CA PRO A 204 18.86 -6.10 -0.61
C PRO A 204 19.72 -5.52 0.51
N ILE A 205 19.24 -5.59 1.75
CA ILE A 205 19.94 -5.13 2.95
C ILE A 205 20.04 -6.24 3.99
N ARG A 206 21.08 -6.17 4.83
CA ARG A 206 21.23 -7.06 5.99
C ARG A 206 20.37 -6.53 7.14
N THR A 207 19.70 -7.43 7.85
CA THR A 207 18.92 -7.06 9.05
C THR A 207 19.79 -7.22 10.27
N ILE A 208 19.94 -6.15 11.06
CA ILE A 208 20.55 -6.25 12.39
C ILE A 208 19.40 -6.48 13.38
N TYR A 209 19.21 -7.74 13.79
CA TYR A 209 18.27 -8.07 14.86
C TYR A 209 18.92 -7.77 16.21
N LEU A 210 18.56 -6.65 16.83
CA LEU A 210 18.94 -6.35 18.20
C LEU A 210 18.01 -7.14 19.13
N GLU A 211 18.59 -8.01 19.98
CA GLU A 211 17.90 -9.05 20.77
C GLU A 211 16.81 -8.54 21.76
N GLU A 212 16.59 -7.23 21.90
CA GLU A 212 15.68 -6.64 22.90
C GLU A 212 14.52 -5.79 22.35
N ASN A 213 14.23 -5.80 21.04
CA ASN A 213 13.17 -4.93 20.49
C ASN A 213 11.74 -5.44 20.76
N LYS A 214 11.24 -5.17 21.97
CA LYS A 214 9.81 -5.21 22.35
C LYS A 214 9.01 -3.99 21.86
N THR A 215 9.64 -3.00 21.22
CA THR A 215 9.07 -1.65 21.05
C THR A 215 8.92 -1.21 19.59
N SER A 216 8.71 -2.13 18.65
CA SER A 216 8.06 -1.72 17.41
C SER A 216 6.60 -1.39 17.74
N HIS A 217 6.26 -0.10 17.89
CA HIS A 217 4.89 0.38 18.09
C HIS A 217 3.96 0.13 16.89
N PHE A 218 4.43 -0.62 15.89
CA PHE A 218 3.67 -1.01 14.71
C PHE A 218 2.61 -2.06 15.07
N ASN A 219 1.35 -1.77 14.73
CA ASN A 219 0.25 -2.71 14.85
C ASN A 219 -0.18 -3.16 13.45
N PRO A 220 0.17 -4.40 13.02
CA PRO A 220 -0.04 -4.88 11.66
C PRO A 220 -1.48 -4.72 11.16
N VAL A 221 -2.47 -4.90 12.04
CA VAL A 221 -3.88 -4.82 11.71
C VAL A 221 -4.30 -3.36 11.55
N ARG A 222 -3.99 -2.51 12.52
CA ARG A 222 -4.39 -1.09 12.53
C ARG A 222 -3.72 -0.31 11.39
N ASP A 223 -2.44 -0.57 11.17
CA ASP A 223 -1.64 0.19 10.21
C ASP A 223 -1.89 -0.28 8.76
N SER A 224 -2.41 -1.50 8.59
CA SER A 224 -2.85 -2.04 7.29
C SER A 224 -4.35 -1.86 7.00
N VAL A 225 -5.13 -1.20 7.88
CA VAL A 225 -6.59 -1.00 7.69
C VAL A 225 -6.92 -0.44 6.31
N LYS A 226 -6.14 0.51 5.80
CA LYS A 226 -6.39 1.11 4.48
C LYS A 226 -6.28 0.11 3.33
N ILE A 227 -5.35 -0.84 3.43
CA ILE A 227 -5.21 -1.93 2.45
C ILE A 227 -6.49 -2.78 2.50
N TYR A 228 -6.93 -3.19 3.69
CA TYR A 228 -8.16 -3.98 3.87
C TYR A 228 -9.44 -3.23 3.45
N LEU A 229 -9.50 -1.91 3.62
CA LEU A 229 -10.64 -1.08 3.21
C LEU A 229 -10.88 -1.10 1.70
N ILE A 230 -9.85 -1.31 0.86
CA ILE A 230 -10.03 -1.47 -0.59
C ILE A 230 -10.93 -2.68 -0.86
N PHE A 231 -10.63 -3.82 -0.22
CA PHE A 231 -11.45 -5.02 -0.33
C PHE A 231 -12.82 -4.84 0.31
N GLY A 232 -12.90 -4.17 1.46
CA GLY A 232 -14.16 -3.83 2.12
C GLY A 232 -15.10 -3.03 1.21
N LYS A 233 -14.58 -2.05 0.46
CA LYS A 233 -15.35 -1.30 -0.53
C LYS A 233 -15.85 -2.18 -1.68
N PHE A 234 -15.04 -3.13 -2.15
CA PHE A 234 -15.45 -4.07 -3.21
C PHE A 234 -16.54 -5.03 -2.74
N LEU A 235 -16.42 -5.57 -1.53
CA LEU A 235 -17.46 -6.37 -0.89
C LEU A 235 -18.76 -5.58 -0.76
N PHE A 236 -18.67 -4.35 -0.27
CA PHE A 236 -19.82 -3.46 -0.13
C PHE A 236 -20.46 -3.17 -1.50
N SER A 237 -19.67 -2.90 -2.54
CA SER A 237 -20.17 -2.69 -3.91
C SER A 237 -21.01 -3.87 -4.39
N SER A 238 -20.49 -5.07 -4.18
CA SER A 238 -21.08 -6.29 -4.70
C SER A 238 -22.34 -6.69 -3.92
N LEU A 239 -22.33 -6.50 -2.60
CA LEU A 239 -23.50 -6.70 -1.76
C LEU A 239 -24.59 -5.67 -2.07
N SER A 240 -24.22 -4.40 -2.21
CA SER A 240 -25.15 -3.33 -2.61
C SER A 240 -25.76 -3.60 -3.98
N SER A 241 -24.97 -4.05 -4.95
CA SER A 241 -25.47 -4.47 -6.26
C SER A 241 -26.48 -5.61 -6.17
N SER A 242 -26.27 -6.57 -5.26
CA SER A 242 -27.20 -7.69 -5.05
C SER A 242 -28.54 -7.22 -4.48
N VAL A 243 -28.50 -6.23 -3.57
CA VAL A 243 -29.71 -5.59 -3.02
C VAL A 243 -30.46 -4.80 -4.12
N VAL A 244 -29.73 -4.06 -4.96
CA VAL A 244 -30.31 -3.34 -6.10
C VAL A 244 -30.95 -4.33 -7.09
N ASP A 245 -30.31 -5.46 -7.37
CA ASP A 245 -30.85 -6.53 -8.23
C ASP A 245 -32.21 -7.01 -7.71
N LEU A 246 -32.28 -7.34 -6.41
CA LEU A 246 -33.51 -7.83 -5.78
C LEU A 246 -34.63 -6.78 -5.82
N ALA A 247 -34.31 -5.53 -5.49
CA ALA A 247 -35.29 -4.44 -5.52
C ALA A 247 -35.84 -4.18 -6.94
N LEU A 248 -34.96 -4.15 -7.93
CA LEU A 248 -35.35 -3.97 -9.34
C LEU A 248 -36.15 -5.17 -9.85
N PHE A 249 -35.79 -6.39 -9.48
CA PHE A 249 -36.54 -7.59 -9.83
C PHE A 249 -37.97 -7.55 -9.26
N THR A 250 -38.13 -7.19 -7.98
CA THR A 250 -39.45 -7.02 -7.36
C THR A 250 -40.27 -5.93 -8.06
N LEU A 251 -39.66 -4.79 -8.37
CA LEU A 251 -40.31 -3.70 -9.10
C LEU A 251 -40.77 -4.13 -10.50
N PHE A 252 -39.91 -4.78 -11.29
CA PHE A 252 -40.27 -5.22 -12.63
C PHE A 252 -41.30 -6.35 -12.62
N CYS A 253 -41.25 -7.26 -11.65
CA CYS A 253 -42.33 -8.24 -11.45
C CYS A 253 -43.66 -7.52 -11.20
N PHE A 254 -43.70 -6.52 -10.33
CA PHE A 254 -44.91 -5.73 -10.07
C PHE A 254 -45.43 -5.02 -11.33
N LEU A 255 -44.55 -4.38 -12.10
CA LEU A 255 -44.92 -3.62 -13.31
C LEU A 255 -45.32 -4.48 -14.50
N LEU A 256 -44.74 -5.67 -14.65
CA LEU A 256 -44.95 -6.54 -15.81
C LEU A 256 -46.01 -7.64 -15.58
N ARG A 257 -46.40 -7.89 -14.32
CA ARG A 257 -47.38 -8.94 -13.94
C ARG A 257 -48.74 -8.76 -14.59
N ASP A 258 -49.20 -7.52 -14.75
CA ASP A 258 -50.52 -7.21 -15.31
C ASP A 258 -50.53 -7.04 -16.84
N ARG A 259 -49.37 -7.18 -17.48
CA ARG A 259 -49.28 -7.25 -18.95
C ARG A 259 -49.71 -8.65 -19.40
N ARG A 260 -50.27 -8.77 -20.61
CA ARG A 260 -50.69 -10.03 -21.28
C ARG A 260 -49.56 -11.05 -21.53
N TRP A 261 -48.46 -10.98 -20.78
CA TRP A 261 -47.30 -11.84 -20.88
C TRP A 261 -47.54 -13.09 -20.03
N GLY A 262 -47.29 -14.28 -20.57
CA GLY A 262 -47.37 -15.53 -19.81
C GLY A 262 -46.39 -15.52 -18.63
N SER A 263 -46.70 -16.26 -17.56
CA SER A 263 -45.97 -16.19 -16.28
C SER A 263 -44.45 -16.35 -16.39
N ILE A 264 -43.98 -17.14 -17.34
CA ILE A 264 -42.56 -17.36 -17.59
C ILE A 264 -41.91 -16.12 -18.25
N THR A 265 -42.59 -15.53 -19.24
CA THR A 265 -42.02 -14.45 -20.06
C THR A 265 -41.77 -13.17 -19.28
N TYR A 266 -42.68 -12.76 -18.39
CA TYR A 266 -42.46 -11.55 -17.60
C TYR A 266 -41.37 -11.74 -16.52
N VAL A 267 -41.27 -12.93 -15.92
CA VAL A 267 -40.22 -13.24 -14.93
C VAL A 267 -38.84 -13.23 -15.60
N MET A 268 -38.72 -13.81 -16.79
CA MET A 268 -37.48 -13.75 -17.57
C MET A 268 -37.09 -12.31 -17.92
N ALA A 269 -38.06 -11.49 -18.37
CA ALA A 269 -37.82 -10.09 -18.67
C ALA A 269 -37.41 -9.29 -17.42
N ALA A 270 -38.12 -9.46 -16.30
CA ALA A 270 -37.80 -8.81 -15.02
C ALA A 270 -36.39 -9.19 -14.54
N THR A 271 -36.00 -10.46 -14.67
CA THR A 271 -34.66 -10.94 -14.33
C THR A 271 -33.60 -10.28 -15.22
N ALA A 272 -33.83 -10.23 -16.53
CA ALA A 272 -32.88 -9.64 -17.48
C ALA A 272 -32.68 -8.14 -17.21
N PHE A 273 -33.76 -7.37 -17.03
CA PHE A 273 -33.66 -5.93 -16.74
C PHE A 273 -33.00 -5.65 -15.40
N ALA A 274 -33.37 -6.38 -14.34
CA ALA A 274 -32.76 -6.24 -13.02
C ALA A 274 -31.24 -6.48 -13.10
N ARG A 275 -30.82 -7.55 -13.79
CA ARG A 275 -29.41 -7.93 -13.94
C ARG A 275 -28.59 -6.92 -14.73
N ILE A 276 -29.14 -6.36 -15.81
CA ILE A 276 -28.45 -5.35 -16.61
C ILE A 276 -28.22 -4.08 -15.79
N LEU A 277 -29.26 -3.61 -15.10
CA LEU A 277 -29.19 -2.38 -14.31
C LEU A 277 -28.34 -2.54 -13.04
N SER A 278 -28.44 -3.67 -12.34
CA SER A 278 -27.61 -3.97 -11.18
C SER A 278 -26.13 -4.13 -11.57
N ALA A 279 -25.84 -4.79 -12.69
CA ALA A 279 -24.48 -4.90 -13.21
C ALA A 279 -23.88 -3.54 -13.62
N LEU A 280 -24.67 -2.65 -14.22
CA LEU A 280 -24.25 -1.28 -14.54
C LEU A 280 -23.97 -0.47 -13.28
N TYR A 281 -24.84 -0.58 -12.27
CA TYR A 281 -24.63 0.04 -10.96
C TYR A 281 -23.31 -0.44 -10.32
N ASN A 282 -23.08 -1.77 -10.29
CA ASN A 282 -21.85 -2.34 -9.74
C ASN A 282 -20.61 -1.84 -10.50
N TYR A 283 -20.67 -1.78 -11.83
CA TYR A 283 -19.59 -1.24 -12.65
C TYR A 283 -19.27 0.22 -12.28
N LEU A 284 -20.29 1.08 -12.21
CA LEU A 284 -20.10 2.51 -11.89
C LEU A 284 -19.56 2.72 -10.47
N LEU A 285 -20.03 1.93 -9.51
CA LEU A 285 -19.55 1.99 -8.13
C LEU A 285 -18.10 1.51 -8.04
N ASN A 286 -17.76 0.40 -8.70
CA ASN A 286 -16.40 -0.12 -8.74
C ASN A 286 -15.43 0.86 -9.43
N LEU A 287 -15.84 1.46 -10.55
CA LEU A 287 -15.05 2.45 -11.28
C LEU A 287 -14.70 3.66 -10.40
N LYS A 288 -15.70 4.24 -9.72
CA LYS A 288 -15.53 5.50 -8.96
C LYS A 288 -15.06 5.32 -7.53
N VAL A 289 -15.53 4.29 -6.83
CA VAL A 289 -15.37 4.16 -5.37
C VAL A 289 -14.28 3.16 -5.00
N VAL A 290 -14.24 2.02 -5.69
CA VAL A 290 -13.31 0.92 -5.37
C VAL A 290 -11.96 1.13 -6.03
N PHE A 291 -11.94 1.27 -7.36
CA PHE A 291 -10.71 1.35 -8.14
C PHE A 291 -10.28 2.79 -8.46
N GLN A 292 -11.18 3.77 -8.32
CA GLN A 292 -10.91 5.19 -8.57
C GLN A 292 -10.18 5.41 -9.91
N SER A 293 -10.59 4.67 -10.94
CA SER A 293 -9.88 4.63 -12.22
C SER A 293 -10.29 5.81 -13.09
N GLU A 294 -9.31 6.41 -13.77
CA GLU A 294 -9.52 7.46 -14.76
C GLU A 294 -9.86 6.90 -16.16
N SER A 295 -9.96 5.58 -16.29
CA SER A 295 -10.17 4.93 -17.59
C SER A 295 -11.53 5.31 -18.19
N PRO A 296 -11.58 5.70 -19.48
CA PRO A 296 -12.82 6.05 -20.14
C PRO A 296 -13.85 4.93 -20.05
N VAL A 297 -15.12 5.29 -19.83
CA VAL A 297 -16.22 4.29 -19.76
C VAL A 297 -16.30 3.45 -21.04
N LYS A 298 -16.05 4.07 -22.20
CA LYS A 298 -16.05 3.41 -23.51
C LYS A 298 -15.02 2.29 -23.64
N SER A 299 -13.89 2.36 -22.93
CA SER A 299 -12.84 1.33 -22.99
C SER A 299 -12.98 0.26 -21.90
N SER A 300 -13.48 0.63 -20.72
CA SER A 300 -13.57 -0.28 -19.56
C SER A 300 -14.88 -1.07 -19.51
N LEU A 301 -16.02 -0.50 -19.95
CA LEU A 301 -17.31 -1.18 -19.92
C LEU A 301 -17.34 -2.49 -20.74
N PRO A 302 -16.81 -2.56 -21.99
CA PRO A 302 -16.79 -3.81 -22.75
C PRO A 302 -15.99 -4.91 -22.06
N ARG A 303 -14.87 -4.55 -21.41
CA ARG A 303 -14.04 -5.50 -20.64
C ARG A 303 -14.78 -6.03 -19.42
N TYR A 304 -15.53 -5.17 -18.74
CA TYR A 304 -16.38 -5.57 -17.62
C TYR A 304 -17.49 -6.52 -18.06
N VAL A 305 -18.19 -6.21 -19.16
CA VAL A 305 -19.24 -7.08 -19.72
C VAL A 305 -18.68 -8.44 -20.12
N LEU A 306 -17.53 -8.46 -20.81
CA LEU A 306 -16.85 -9.70 -21.17
C LEU A 306 -16.51 -10.53 -19.93
N LEU A 307 -15.95 -9.90 -18.89
CA LEU A 307 -15.64 -10.56 -17.63
C LEU A 307 -16.91 -11.15 -16.98
N ALA A 308 -18.01 -10.40 -16.94
CA ALA A 308 -19.26 -10.88 -16.36
C ALA A 308 -19.80 -12.12 -17.11
N VAL A 309 -19.78 -12.11 -18.45
CA VAL A 309 -20.22 -13.25 -19.28
C VAL A 309 -19.33 -14.47 -19.06
N VAL A 310 -18.01 -14.29 -19.02
CA VAL A 310 -17.05 -15.37 -18.78
C VAL A 310 -17.24 -15.94 -17.37
N GLN A 311 -17.37 -15.08 -16.36
CA GLN A 311 -17.59 -15.48 -14.97
C GLN A 311 -18.89 -16.28 -14.80
N MET A 312 -19.99 -15.81 -15.41
CA MET A 312 -21.28 -16.52 -15.37
C MET A 312 -21.20 -17.89 -16.05
N SER A 313 -20.58 -17.95 -17.23
CA SER A 313 -20.39 -19.22 -17.96
C SER A 313 -19.54 -20.20 -17.16
N LEU A 314 -18.46 -19.71 -16.55
CA LEU A 314 -17.54 -20.53 -15.76
C LEU A 314 -18.22 -21.06 -14.49
N SER A 315 -19.01 -20.23 -13.79
CA SER A 315 -19.84 -20.67 -12.65
C SER A 315 -20.80 -21.78 -13.08
N ALA A 316 -21.52 -21.62 -14.19
CA ALA A 316 -22.46 -22.62 -14.68
C ALA A 316 -21.78 -23.97 -15.00
N VAL A 317 -20.62 -23.94 -15.68
CA VAL A 317 -19.87 -25.16 -16.03
C VAL A 317 -19.29 -25.85 -14.80
N ILE A 318 -18.63 -25.10 -13.90
CA ILE A 318 -17.99 -25.67 -12.71
C ILE A 318 -19.04 -26.24 -11.76
N VAL A 319 -20.10 -25.49 -11.46
CA VAL A 319 -21.19 -25.96 -10.59
C VAL A 319 -21.88 -27.15 -11.22
N GLY A 320 -22.19 -27.11 -12.52
CA GLY A 320 -22.80 -28.22 -13.24
C GLY A 320 -21.98 -29.51 -13.14
N TYR A 321 -20.66 -29.42 -13.38
CA TYR A 321 -19.75 -30.56 -13.24
C TYR A 321 -19.70 -31.07 -11.80
N LEU A 322 -19.46 -30.20 -10.82
CA LEU A 322 -19.34 -30.61 -9.41
C LEU A 322 -20.65 -31.19 -8.85
N CYS A 323 -21.82 -30.73 -9.32
CA CYS A 323 -23.09 -31.32 -8.91
C CYS A 323 -23.23 -32.79 -9.36
N THR A 324 -22.62 -33.18 -10.49
CA THR A 324 -22.60 -34.59 -10.91
C THR A 324 -21.76 -35.46 -9.96
N VAL A 325 -20.73 -34.88 -9.35
CA VAL A 325 -19.81 -35.57 -8.43
C VAL A 325 -20.41 -35.66 -7.01
N PHE A 326 -21.03 -34.58 -6.53
CA PHE A 326 -21.48 -34.43 -5.14
C PHE A 326 -22.96 -34.73 -4.88
N LYS A 327 -23.68 -35.29 -5.87
CA LYS A 327 -25.07 -35.82 -5.79
C LYS A 327 -25.98 -35.13 -4.75
N GLY A 328 -26.58 -33.99 -5.13
CA GLY A 328 -27.64 -33.33 -4.36
C GLY A 328 -27.20 -32.17 -3.45
N ALA A 329 -25.90 -31.84 -3.44
CA ALA A 329 -25.34 -30.73 -2.66
C ALA A 329 -25.18 -29.42 -3.47
N GLU A 330 -26.15 -29.08 -4.32
CA GLU A 330 -26.05 -27.98 -5.31
C GLU A 330 -25.71 -26.62 -4.69
N VAL A 331 -26.37 -26.28 -3.59
CA VAL A 331 -26.13 -25.02 -2.86
C VAL A 331 -24.76 -25.03 -2.18
N LEU A 332 -24.36 -26.15 -1.58
CA LEU A 332 -23.08 -26.31 -0.89
C LEU A 332 -21.89 -26.24 -1.86
N VAL A 333 -22.07 -26.74 -3.10
CA VAL A 333 -21.07 -26.65 -4.17
C VAL A 333 -21.01 -25.25 -4.77
N LYS A 334 -22.16 -24.58 -4.92
CA LYS A 334 -22.22 -23.25 -5.54
C LYS A 334 -21.50 -22.17 -4.74
N ILE A 335 -21.64 -22.18 -3.42
CA ILE A 335 -21.03 -21.16 -2.53
C ILE A 335 -19.51 -21.04 -2.72
N PRO A 336 -18.69 -22.09 -2.58
CA PRO A 336 -17.23 -21.97 -2.73
C PRO A 336 -16.81 -21.60 -4.15
N VAL A 337 -17.53 -22.07 -5.18
CA VAL A 337 -17.26 -21.71 -6.58
C VAL A 337 -17.48 -20.22 -6.82
N ASP A 338 -18.64 -19.69 -6.40
CA ASP A 338 -18.96 -18.28 -6.59
C ASP A 338 -18.06 -17.37 -5.73
N VAL A 339 -17.67 -17.80 -4.53
CA VAL A 339 -16.68 -17.08 -3.70
C VAL A 339 -15.32 -17.03 -4.40
N LEU A 340 -14.84 -18.14 -4.97
CA LEU A 340 -13.57 -18.16 -5.70
C LEU A 340 -13.62 -17.27 -6.94
N LEU A 341 -14.71 -17.35 -7.71
CA LEU A 341 -14.93 -16.51 -8.89
C LEU A 341 -15.06 -15.03 -8.52
N PHE A 342 -15.60 -14.71 -7.34
CA PHE A 342 -15.68 -13.36 -6.82
C PHE A 342 -14.29 -12.76 -6.59
N PHE A 343 -13.38 -13.50 -5.93
CA PHE A 343 -12.00 -13.06 -5.76
C PHE A 343 -11.24 -12.98 -7.09
N LEU A 344 -11.48 -13.89 -8.03
CA LEU A 344 -10.89 -13.82 -9.36
C LEU A 344 -11.39 -12.59 -10.14
N SER A 345 -12.69 -12.30 -10.03
CA SER A 345 -13.33 -11.13 -10.63
C SER A 345 -12.69 -9.84 -10.13
N PHE A 346 -12.43 -9.72 -8.83
CA PHE A 346 -11.72 -8.57 -8.26
C PHE A 346 -10.35 -8.35 -8.93
N LEU A 347 -9.55 -9.41 -9.07
CA LEU A 347 -8.23 -9.32 -9.70
C LEU A 347 -8.30 -8.89 -11.16
N ILE A 348 -9.18 -9.50 -11.94
CA ILE A 348 -9.32 -9.17 -13.36
C ILE A 348 -9.86 -7.75 -13.54
N GLN A 349 -10.82 -7.34 -12.69
CA GLN A 349 -11.32 -5.97 -12.69
C GLN A 349 -10.20 -4.96 -12.45
N ARG A 350 -9.35 -5.21 -11.46
CA ARG A 350 -8.23 -4.34 -11.14
C ARG A 350 -7.15 -4.26 -12.22
N GLU A 351 -6.72 -5.40 -12.77
CA GLU A 351 -5.58 -5.45 -13.69
C GLU A 351 -5.94 -5.20 -15.16
N PHE A 352 -7.18 -5.50 -15.56
CA PHE A 352 -7.59 -5.49 -16.97
C PHE A 352 -8.74 -4.53 -17.25
N VAL A 353 -9.77 -4.51 -16.41
CA VAL A 353 -10.99 -3.70 -16.67
C VAL A 353 -10.74 -2.22 -16.39
N TYR A 354 -10.17 -1.90 -15.23
CA TYR A 354 -10.01 -0.53 -14.73
C TYR A 354 -8.57 -0.01 -14.81
N ARG A 355 -7.73 -0.64 -15.61
CA ARG A 355 -6.36 -0.18 -15.88
C ARG A 355 -6.30 1.04 -16.79
#